data_AF-A0A4Y3NEM8-F1
#
_entry.id   AF-A0A4Y3NEM8-F1
#
_cell.length_a   1.000
_cell.length_b   1.000
_cell.length_c   1.000
_cell.angle_alpha   90.00
_cell.angle_beta   90.00
_cell.angle_gamma   90.00
#
_symmetry.space_group_name_H-M   'P 1'
#
loop_
_entity.id
_entity.type
_entity.pdbx_description
1 polymer ?
#
loop_
_entity_poly.entity_id
_entity_poly.type
_entity_poly.pdbx_seq_one_letter_code
_entity_poly.pdbx_strand_id
1 'polypeptide(L)'
;MHQKTLRRTALAIALASASGTALSACAPAVDVTAAADAANPACAPMMVALPDQIGDAALRKTNSQATAAWGDPSQVILRCGVNVPGPTTDRCVSVNDIDWVIKEGDPVYTLTTFGREPATEILIDPVKLEAANISSATVLTELAAAVGKIKATGKCVGQEDLQNLPSAQ
;
A
#
# COMPACT_ATOMS: atom_id res chain seq x y z
N MET A 1 -41.10 -64.16 -42.03
CA MET A 1 -39.62 -64.23 -42.13
C MET A 1 -39.11 -62.85 -42.49
N HIS A 2 -38.44 -62.15 -41.57
CA HIS A 2 -37.28 -61.27 -41.76
C HIS A 2 -36.92 -60.74 -40.36
N GLN A 3 -35.89 -61.36 -39.80
CA GLN A 3 -35.38 -61.19 -38.45
C GLN A 3 -33.92 -60.76 -38.59
N LYS A 4 -33.44 -59.94 -37.65
CA LYS A 4 -32.09 -59.35 -37.54
C LYS A 4 -31.98 -58.07 -38.40
N THR A 5 -31.59 -56.91 -37.85
CA THR A 5 -30.36 -56.70 -37.10
C THR A 5 -30.42 -55.39 -36.29
N LEU A 6 -29.79 -55.41 -35.11
CA LEU A 6 -29.15 -54.26 -34.44
C LEU A 6 -30.05 -53.30 -33.63
N ARG A 7 -30.61 -53.84 -32.53
CA ARG A 7 -30.72 -53.13 -31.24
C ARG A 7 -29.32 -52.77 -30.71
N ARG A 8 -28.63 -51.75 -31.23
CA ARG A 8 -27.35 -51.26 -30.65
C ARG A 8 -27.05 -49.80 -31.00
N THR A 9 -27.92 -48.87 -30.60
CA THR A 9 -27.56 -47.42 -30.62
C THR A 9 -28.33 -46.65 -29.54
N ALA A 10 -28.52 -47.27 -28.38
CA ALA A 10 -29.06 -46.62 -27.18
C ALA A 10 -27.99 -46.57 -26.10
N LEU A 11 -26.86 -45.89 -26.36
CA LEU A 11 -25.92 -45.44 -25.32
C LEU A 11 -24.85 -44.48 -25.89
N ALA A 12 -25.24 -43.46 -26.66
CA ALA A 12 -24.32 -42.40 -27.06
C ALA A 12 -24.45 -41.21 -26.09
N ILE A 13 -23.86 -41.40 -24.91
CA ILE A 13 -23.09 -40.38 -24.18
C ILE A 13 -23.88 -39.12 -23.80
N ALA A 14 -24.64 -39.24 -22.71
CA ALA A 14 -25.10 -38.13 -21.87
C ALA A 14 -23.97 -37.59 -20.96
N LEU A 15 -22.80 -37.27 -21.52
CA LEU A 15 -21.61 -36.77 -20.78
C LEU A 15 -21.00 -35.49 -21.40
N ALA A 16 -21.84 -34.54 -21.84
CA ALA A 16 -21.37 -33.24 -22.34
C ALA A 16 -21.67 -32.09 -21.35
N SER A 17 -21.93 -32.39 -20.08
CA SER A 17 -22.36 -31.40 -19.08
C SER A 17 -21.59 -31.55 -17.77
N ALA A 18 -20.26 -31.56 -17.84
CA ALA A 18 -19.41 -31.43 -16.66
C ALA A 18 -18.03 -30.94 -17.08
N SER A 19 -17.82 -29.61 -17.10
CA SER A 19 -16.53 -28.93 -16.85
C SER A 19 -16.68 -27.42 -17.07
N GLY A 20 -17.65 -26.81 -16.41
CA GLY A 20 -17.72 -25.36 -16.23
C GLY A 20 -17.22 -25.00 -14.84
N THR A 21 -16.06 -25.51 -14.42
CA THR A 21 -15.40 -24.98 -13.22
C THR A 21 -14.94 -23.57 -13.57
N ALA A 22 -15.70 -22.57 -13.13
CA ALA A 22 -15.19 -21.20 -13.07
C ALA A 22 -13.97 -21.24 -12.15
N LEU A 23 -12.76 -21.27 -12.72
CA LEU A 23 -11.55 -21.05 -11.94
C LEU A 23 -11.65 -19.62 -11.42
N SER A 24 -11.97 -19.47 -10.13
CA SER A 24 -11.73 -18.22 -9.43
C SER A 24 -10.22 -18.00 -9.43
N ALA A 25 -9.71 -17.23 -10.39
CA ALA A 25 -8.31 -16.85 -10.40
C ALA A 25 -8.08 -15.91 -9.21
N CYS A 26 -7.23 -16.33 -8.27
CA CYS A 26 -6.75 -15.42 -7.23
C CYS A 26 -6.06 -14.23 -7.92
N ALA A 27 -6.47 -13.00 -7.59
CA ALA A 27 -5.76 -11.81 -8.06
C ALA A 27 -4.28 -11.91 -7.65
N PRO A 28 -3.33 -11.64 -8.56
CA PRO A 28 -1.91 -11.72 -8.23
C PRO A 28 -1.57 -10.70 -7.14
N ALA A 29 -0.70 -11.11 -6.22
CA ALA A 29 -0.13 -10.21 -5.23
C ALA A 29 0.70 -9.12 -5.94
N VAL A 30 0.65 -7.90 -5.40
CA VAL A 30 1.49 -6.80 -5.86
C VAL A 30 2.92 -7.09 -5.41
N ASP A 31 3.86 -7.05 -6.37
CA ASP A 31 5.29 -7.17 -6.06
C ASP A 31 5.79 -5.87 -5.43
N VAL A 32 6.22 -5.94 -4.18
CA VAL A 32 6.75 -4.79 -3.44
C VAL A 32 8.02 -5.23 -2.74
N THR A 33 9.13 -4.54 -2.98
CA THR A 33 10.38 -4.80 -2.26
C THR A 33 10.19 -4.51 -0.77
N ALA A 34 10.49 -5.45 0.11
CA ALA A 34 10.49 -5.18 1.57
C ALA A 34 11.50 -4.09 1.91
N ALA A 35 11.25 -3.30 2.97
CA ALA A 35 12.28 -2.44 3.52
C ALA A 35 13.34 -3.26 4.27
N ALA A 36 14.52 -2.67 4.51
CA ALA A 36 15.62 -3.37 5.17
C ALA A 36 15.27 -3.85 6.59
N ASP A 37 14.47 -3.05 7.31
CA ASP A 37 14.01 -3.36 8.67
C ASP A 37 12.51 -3.72 8.70
N ALA A 38 11.98 -4.32 7.63
CA ALA A 38 10.56 -4.67 7.52
C ALA A 38 10.07 -5.68 8.58
N ALA A 39 10.99 -6.45 9.19
CA ALA A 39 10.70 -7.38 10.26
C ALA A 39 10.61 -6.71 11.65
N ASN A 40 10.80 -5.38 11.74
CA ASN A 40 10.76 -4.67 13.01
C ASN A 40 9.38 -4.82 13.69
N PRO A 41 9.32 -5.25 14.97
CA PRO A 41 8.06 -5.48 15.66
C PRO A 41 7.19 -4.23 15.80
N ALA A 42 7.77 -3.02 15.73
CA ALA A 42 7.02 -1.77 15.77
C ALA A 42 6.12 -1.58 14.53
N CYS A 43 6.43 -2.23 13.40
CA CYS A 43 5.58 -2.20 12.20
C CYS A 43 4.27 -2.96 12.38
N ALA A 44 4.25 -4.03 13.20
CA ALA A 44 3.08 -4.90 13.35
C ALA A 44 1.78 -4.16 13.75
N PRO A 45 1.74 -3.32 14.81
CA PRO A 45 0.51 -2.61 15.18
C PRO A 45 0.06 -1.61 14.12
N MET A 46 0.99 -1.01 13.36
CA MET A 46 0.64 -0.16 12.22
C MET A 46 -0.01 -0.96 11.10
N MET A 47 0.60 -2.09 10.69
CA MET A 47 0.10 -2.92 9.59
C MET A 47 -1.30 -3.46 9.87
N VAL A 48 -1.61 -3.81 11.13
CA VAL A 48 -2.94 -4.27 11.56
C VAL A 48 -3.99 -3.15 11.51
N ALA A 49 -3.57 -1.89 11.67
CA ALA A 49 -4.45 -0.73 11.70
C ALA A 49 -4.64 -0.08 10.33
N LEU A 50 -4.03 -0.61 9.27
CA LEU A 50 -4.16 -0.06 7.92
C LEU A 50 -5.62 -0.12 7.44
N PRO A 51 -6.08 0.89 6.69
CA PRO A 51 -7.44 0.92 6.17
C PRO A 51 -7.59 -0.06 5.00
N ASP A 52 -8.78 -0.67 4.89
CA ASP A 52 -9.13 -1.57 3.79
C ASP A 52 -9.27 -0.84 2.44
N GLN A 53 -9.35 0.50 2.45
CA GLN A 53 -9.41 1.35 1.26
C GLN A 53 -8.76 2.71 1.51
N ILE A 54 -8.28 3.35 0.44
CA ILE A 54 -7.92 4.77 0.44
C ILE A 54 -8.75 5.49 -0.61
N GLY A 55 -9.67 6.38 -0.21
CA GLY A 55 -10.75 6.80 -1.10
C GLY A 55 -11.49 5.58 -1.66
N ASP A 56 -11.53 5.45 -3.00
CA ASP A 56 -12.10 4.28 -3.70
C ASP A 56 -11.06 3.19 -4.03
N ALA A 57 -9.79 3.39 -3.69
CA ALA A 57 -8.72 2.42 -3.96
C ALA A 57 -8.70 1.32 -2.90
N ALA A 58 -9.13 0.11 -3.25
CA ALA A 58 -9.15 -1.04 -2.34
C ALA A 58 -7.74 -1.57 -2.01
N LEU A 59 -7.54 -2.02 -0.77
CA LEU A 59 -6.33 -2.68 -0.30
C LEU A 59 -6.09 -3.99 -1.07
N ARG A 60 -4.82 -4.24 -1.41
CA ARG A 60 -4.36 -5.43 -2.12
C ARG A 60 -3.29 -6.16 -1.35
N LYS A 61 -3.25 -7.48 -1.56
CA LYS A 61 -2.18 -8.33 -1.05
C LYS A 61 -0.86 -7.98 -1.72
N THR A 62 0.19 -7.86 -0.92
CA THR A 62 1.58 -7.78 -1.36
C THR A 62 2.29 -9.10 -1.07
N ASN A 63 3.49 -9.29 -1.63
CA ASN A 63 4.28 -10.52 -1.49
C ASN A 63 5.43 -10.40 -0.48
N SER A 64 5.50 -9.32 0.29
CA SER A 64 6.61 -9.01 1.18
C SER A 64 6.16 -8.52 2.55
N GLN A 65 7.06 -8.56 3.54
CA GLN A 65 6.73 -8.18 4.92
C GLN A 65 6.56 -6.67 5.08
N ALA A 66 5.62 -6.28 5.93
CA ALA A 66 5.33 -4.89 6.29
C ALA A 66 5.16 -3.95 5.08
N THR A 67 4.51 -4.48 4.03
CA THR A 67 4.12 -3.72 2.84
C THR A 67 2.62 -3.80 2.61
N ALA A 68 2.08 -2.77 1.95
CA ALA A 68 0.69 -2.72 1.51
C ALA A 68 0.59 -1.96 0.18
N ALA A 69 -0.47 -2.21 -0.57
CA ALA A 69 -0.75 -1.49 -1.81
C ALA A 69 -2.26 -1.27 -1.95
N TRP A 70 -2.65 -0.12 -2.52
CA TRP A 70 -4.05 0.20 -2.80
C TRP A 70 -4.25 0.49 -4.29
N GLY A 71 -5.34 -0.06 -4.85
CA GLY A 71 -5.77 0.17 -6.23
C GLY A 71 -5.23 -0.80 -7.29
N ASP A 72 -5.81 -0.77 -8.48
CA ASP A 72 -5.38 -1.57 -9.64
C ASP A 72 -5.42 -0.74 -10.95
N PRO A 73 -4.27 -0.34 -11.52
CA PRO A 73 -2.90 -0.53 -11.03
C PRO A 73 -2.63 0.26 -9.75
N SER A 74 -1.72 -0.21 -8.87
CA SER A 74 -1.46 0.42 -7.56
C SER A 74 -1.23 1.93 -7.66
N GLN A 75 -2.00 2.70 -6.88
CA GLN A 75 -1.86 4.16 -6.76
C GLN A 75 -1.03 4.56 -5.53
N VAL A 76 -1.09 3.73 -4.49
CA VAL A 76 -0.36 3.91 -3.23
C VAL A 76 0.33 2.61 -2.88
N ILE A 77 1.62 2.68 -2.56
CA ILE A 77 2.40 1.58 -1.98
C ILE A 77 2.96 2.06 -0.65
N LEU A 78 2.84 1.24 0.39
CA LEU A 78 3.40 1.52 1.71
C LEU A 78 4.47 0.48 2.05
N ARG A 79 5.55 0.92 2.70
CA ARG A 79 6.62 0.08 3.26
C ARG A 79 7.01 0.60 4.64
N CYS A 80 6.96 -0.27 5.64
CA CYS A 80 7.52 0.02 6.97
C CYS A 80 8.93 -0.54 7.10
N GLY A 81 9.80 0.09 7.90
CA GLY A 81 11.16 -0.40 8.12
C GLY A 81 12.20 0.22 7.19
N VAL A 82 11.89 1.38 6.59
CA VAL A 82 12.87 2.13 5.81
C VAL A 82 13.80 2.93 6.71
N ASN A 83 14.91 3.41 6.16
CA ASN A 83 15.84 4.27 6.88
C ASN A 83 15.13 5.52 7.39
N VAL A 84 15.32 5.84 8.67
CA VAL A 84 14.81 7.06 9.28
C VAL A 84 15.50 8.27 8.63
N PRO A 85 14.75 9.23 8.07
CA PRO A 85 15.36 10.44 7.54
C PRO A 85 16.09 11.21 8.66
N GLY A 86 17.35 11.55 8.42
CA GLY A 86 18.07 12.50 9.27
C GLY A 86 17.57 13.93 9.08
N PRO A 87 18.14 14.92 9.79
CA PRO A 87 17.86 16.33 9.54
C PRO A 87 18.03 16.66 8.06
N THR A 88 17.02 17.31 7.47
CA THR A 88 16.97 17.62 6.04
C THR A 88 16.35 18.99 5.79
N THR A 89 16.69 19.60 4.66
CA THR A 89 16.04 20.80 4.12
C THR A 89 14.96 20.45 3.09
N ASP A 90 14.76 19.16 2.81
CA ASP A 90 13.66 18.68 1.97
C ASP A 90 12.32 19.12 2.57
N ARG A 91 11.30 19.26 1.71
CA ARG A 91 9.97 19.70 2.14
C ARG A 91 9.43 18.72 3.19
N CYS A 92 9.15 19.22 4.37
CA CYS A 92 8.58 18.47 5.50
C CYS A 92 7.17 19.01 5.77
N VAL A 93 6.16 18.15 5.76
CA VAL A 93 4.76 18.54 6.01
C VAL A 93 4.15 17.71 7.13
N SER A 94 3.31 18.34 7.95
CA SER A 94 2.58 17.67 9.03
C SER A 94 1.12 17.48 8.62
N VAL A 95 0.62 16.25 8.70
CA VAL A 95 -0.79 15.89 8.49
C VAL A 95 -1.21 14.99 9.63
N ASN A 96 -2.21 15.42 10.41
CA ASN A 96 -2.74 14.68 11.57
C ASN A 96 -1.63 14.18 12.51
N ASP A 97 -0.73 15.08 12.92
CA ASP A 97 0.41 14.81 13.80
C ASP A 97 1.43 13.78 13.25
N ILE A 98 1.35 13.46 11.96
CA ILE A 98 2.37 12.70 11.25
C ILE A 98 3.17 13.66 10.37
N ASP A 99 4.47 13.75 10.64
CA ASP A 99 5.41 14.51 9.86
C ASP A 99 5.96 13.66 8.70
N TRP A 100 6.01 14.24 7.50
CA TRP A 100 6.44 13.56 6.27
C TRP A 100 7.49 14.39 5.53
N VAL A 101 8.65 13.79 5.30
CA VAL A 101 9.62 14.30 4.33
C VAL A 101 9.18 13.88 2.93
N ILE A 102 9.02 14.84 2.04
CA ILE A 102 8.58 14.61 0.66
C ILE A 102 9.77 14.72 -0.28
N LYS A 103 9.96 13.68 -1.09
CA LYS A 103 10.87 13.68 -2.23
C LYS A 103 10.05 13.50 -3.50
N GLU A 104 9.97 14.57 -4.28
CA GLU A 104 9.35 14.54 -5.60
C GLU A 104 10.28 13.77 -6.55
N GLY A 105 9.69 12.87 -7.32
CA GLY A 105 10.37 12.08 -8.35
C GLY A 105 9.47 11.95 -9.57
N ASP A 106 10.05 11.47 -10.67
CA ASP A 106 9.31 11.20 -11.91
C ASP A 106 9.41 9.70 -12.24
N PRO A 107 8.30 8.94 -12.26
CA PRO A 107 6.91 9.37 -12.08
C PRO A 107 6.39 9.30 -10.63
N VAL A 108 7.21 8.85 -9.66
CA VAL A 108 6.73 8.48 -8.32
C VAL A 108 7.28 9.44 -7.25
N TYR A 109 6.39 9.89 -6.38
CA TYR A 109 6.73 10.68 -5.20
C TYR A 109 6.91 9.75 -4.00
N THR A 110 7.93 10.03 -3.21
CA THR A 110 8.20 9.32 -1.96
C THR A 110 7.89 10.23 -0.78
N LEU A 111 7.06 9.74 0.13
CA LEU A 111 6.74 10.40 1.39
C LEU A 111 7.23 9.49 2.51
N THR A 112 8.18 9.96 3.32
CA THR A 112 8.75 9.18 4.43
C THR A 112 8.47 9.86 5.76
N THR A 113 7.99 9.12 6.75
CA THR A 113 7.72 9.67 8.07
C THR A 113 9.00 10.24 8.70
N PHE A 114 8.93 11.46 9.20
CA PHE A 114 9.99 12.08 9.99
C PHE A 114 9.81 11.80 11.48
N GLY A 115 10.93 11.63 12.20
CA GLY A 115 10.91 11.47 13.65
C GLY A 115 10.18 10.21 14.12
N ARG A 116 10.13 9.13 13.33
CA ARG A 116 9.55 7.83 13.74
C ARG A 116 10.54 6.72 13.40
N GLU A 117 10.72 5.78 14.32
CA GLU A 117 11.66 4.67 14.17
C GLU A 117 10.94 3.33 14.46
N PRO A 118 10.85 2.41 13.49
CA PRO A 118 11.29 2.55 12.09
C PRO A 118 10.46 3.59 11.32
N ALA A 119 11.01 4.13 10.23
CA ALA A 119 10.25 5.01 9.37
C ALA A 119 9.33 4.22 8.43
N THR A 120 8.23 4.87 8.04
CA THR A 120 7.28 4.40 7.03
C THR A 120 7.42 5.23 5.77
N GLU A 121 7.50 4.56 4.63
CA GLU A 121 7.56 5.14 3.29
C GLU A 121 6.22 4.89 2.58
N ILE A 122 5.72 5.90 1.89
CA ILE A 122 4.63 5.78 0.92
C ILE A 122 5.17 6.22 -0.44
N LEU A 123 4.95 5.39 -1.45
CA LEU A 123 5.21 5.70 -2.84
C LEU A 123 3.87 5.97 -3.53
N ILE A 124 3.80 7.12 -4.19
CA ILE A 124 2.59 7.63 -4.83
C ILE A 124 2.91 7.99 -6.27
N ASP A 125 2.09 7.54 -7.20
CA ASP A 125 2.08 8.04 -8.57
C ASP A 125 0.98 9.12 -8.68
N PRO A 126 1.33 10.41 -8.77
CA PRO A 126 0.36 11.50 -8.73
C PRO A 126 -0.60 11.46 -9.92
N VAL A 127 -0.16 10.96 -11.09
CA VAL A 127 -1.01 10.81 -12.28
C VAL A 127 -2.08 9.75 -12.03
N LYS A 128 -1.71 8.63 -11.40
CA LYS A 128 -2.68 7.57 -11.07
C LYS A 128 -3.64 7.97 -9.95
N LEU A 129 -3.16 8.73 -8.95
CA LEU A 129 -4.03 9.28 -7.90
C LEU A 129 -5.08 10.21 -8.49
N GLU A 130 -4.66 11.12 -9.37
CA GLU A 130 -5.57 12.06 -10.04
C GLU A 130 -6.61 11.30 -10.87
N ALA A 131 -6.20 10.29 -11.65
CA ALA A 131 -7.12 9.44 -12.40
C ALA A 131 -8.12 8.68 -11.51
N ALA A 132 -7.75 8.41 -10.26
CA ALA A 132 -8.61 7.79 -9.25
C ALA A 132 -9.42 8.79 -8.41
N ASN A 133 -9.31 10.11 -8.68
CA ASN A 133 -9.91 11.19 -7.88
C ASN A 133 -9.49 11.19 -6.40
N ILE A 134 -8.27 10.74 -6.10
CA ILE A 134 -7.72 10.70 -4.75
C ILE A 134 -6.62 11.76 -4.62
N SER A 135 -6.67 12.57 -3.57
CA SER A 135 -5.62 13.57 -3.30
C SER A 135 -4.53 12.99 -2.39
N SER A 136 -3.29 13.51 -2.47
CA SER A 136 -2.23 13.14 -1.53
C SER A 136 -2.62 13.43 -0.08
N ALA A 137 -3.40 14.50 0.17
CA ALA A 137 -3.91 14.83 1.50
C ALA A 137 -4.88 13.75 2.03
N THR A 138 -5.71 13.17 1.17
CA THR A 138 -6.58 12.03 1.51
C THR A 138 -5.74 10.83 1.95
N VAL A 139 -4.73 10.46 1.15
CA VAL A 139 -3.82 9.36 1.45
C VAL A 139 -3.16 9.53 2.83
N LEU A 140 -2.58 10.70 3.09
CA LEU A 140 -1.91 10.99 4.35
C LEU A 140 -2.88 11.02 5.54
N THR A 141 -4.09 11.56 5.34
CA THR A 141 -5.13 11.65 6.37
C THR A 141 -5.60 10.26 6.80
N GLU A 142 -5.91 9.38 5.84
CA GLU A 142 -6.47 8.06 6.12
C GLU A 142 -5.42 7.09 6.68
N LEU A 143 -4.15 7.26 6.33
CA LEU A 143 -3.05 6.47 6.90
C LEU A 143 -2.60 6.96 8.28
N ALA A 144 -2.95 8.18 8.69
CA ALA A 144 -2.43 8.79 9.91
C ALA A 144 -2.68 7.94 11.17
N ALA A 145 -3.88 7.37 11.32
CA ALA A 145 -4.22 6.55 12.49
C ALA A 145 -3.37 5.27 12.60
N ALA A 146 -3.02 4.67 11.46
CA ALA A 146 -2.16 3.49 11.39
C ALA A 146 -0.70 3.87 11.64
N VAL A 147 -0.19 4.86 10.90
CA VAL A 147 1.20 5.33 10.99
C VAL A 147 1.50 5.87 12.40
N GLY A 148 0.51 6.47 13.04
CA GLY A 148 0.58 6.96 14.42
C GLY A 148 0.88 5.88 15.48
N LYS A 149 0.78 4.59 15.14
CA LYS A 149 1.14 3.48 16.04
C LYS A 149 2.65 3.41 16.33
N ILE A 150 3.48 3.93 15.43
CA ILE A 150 4.93 4.07 15.65
C ILE A 150 5.18 5.44 16.25
N LYS A 151 5.57 5.56 17.52
CA LYS A 151 5.63 6.85 18.22
C LYS A 151 6.60 7.87 17.57
N ALA A 152 6.22 9.14 17.62
CA ALA A 152 7.09 10.24 17.20
C ALA A 152 8.14 10.59 18.27
N THR A 153 9.34 10.89 17.82
CA THR A 153 10.52 11.35 18.56
C THR A 153 11.10 12.65 17.99
N GLY A 154 10.64 13.07 16.80
CA GLY A 154 10.99 14.32 16.15
C GLY A 154 9.79 14.88 15.37
N LYS A 155 9.90 16.12 14.89
CA LYS A 155 8.83 16.81 14.15
C LYS A 155 9.40 17.70 13.05
N CYS A 156 8.60 18.02 12.03
CA CYS A 156 8.95 19.09 11.09
C CYS A 156 9.11 20.41 11.87
N VAL A 157 10.00 21.29 11.38
CA VAL A 157 10.17 22.65 11.91
C VAL A 157 9.93 23.67 10.80
N GLY A 158 9.16 24.72 11.10
CA GLY A 158 8.88 25.84 10.20
C GLY A 158 9.79 27.04 10.43
N GLN A 159 9.70 28.06 9.58
CA GLN A 159 10.46 29.31 9.76
C GLN A 159 10.17 30.00 11.09
N GLU A 160 8.95 29.89 11.60
CA GLU A 160 8.54 30.38 12.91
C GLU A 160 9.20 29.64 14.09
N ASP A 161 9.44 28.34 13.97
CA ASP A 161 10.16 27.57 14.99
C ASP A 161 11.64 27.98 15.06
N LEU A 162 12.24 28.31 13.91
CA LEU A 162 13.64 28.75 13.82
C LEU A 162 13.89 30.06 14.58
N GLN A 163 12.89 30.95 14.65
CA GLN A 163 13.00 32.23 15.35
C GLN A 163 13.08 32.07 16.87
N ASN A 164 12.64 30.92 17.39
CA ASN A 164 12.62 30.60 18.82
C ASN A 164 13.72 29.60 19.21
N LEU A 165 14.65 29.29 18.30
CA LEU A 165 15.78 28.43 18.63
C LEU A 165 16.69 29.14 19.63
N PRO A 166 17.09 28.47 20.73
CA PRO A 166 18.15 28.96 21.58
C PRO A 166 19.39 29.22 20.72
N SER A 167 20.04 30.38 20.91
CA SER A 167 21.31 30.68 20.25
C SER A 167 22.29 29.53 20.51
N ALA A 168 22.82 28.93 19.44
CA ALA A 168 23.84 27.90 19.57
C ALA A 168 25.03 28.50 20.37
N GLN A 169 25.35 27.87 21.51
CA GLN A 169 26.56 28.15 22.29
C GLN A 169 27.78 27.52 21.64
#